data_AF-A0A2J8AHP9-F1
#
_entry.id   AF-A0A2J8AHP9-F1
#
_cell.length_a   1.000
_cell.length_b   1.000
_cell.length_c   1.000
_cell.angle_alpha   90.00
_cell.angle_beta   90.00
_cell.angle_gamma   90.00
#
_symmetry.space_group_name_H-M   'P 1'
#
loop_
_entity.id
_entity.type
_entity.pdbx_description
1 polymer ?
#
loop_
_entity_poly.entity_id
_entity_poly.type
_entity_poly.pdbx_seq_one_letter_code
_entity_poly.pdbx_strand_id
1 'polypeptide(L)'
;MALGRQATQPRGANRHPAADGPRRVVARAVASAPQPATSTSHAQSGPVQGPIIMNGQVLHSLTAERLDVVRSLEDGYLQTQVVPLLKAVDKCWQPADFLPPSEDADFLDKVHELRQRAKNLPDDYLVVFVGDMITEEALPTYMTMLNTLDGVRDETGASQTPWAKWTREWTAEENRHGDVMNKYMYLTGRVNLKSIEVTIQNLIGSGMDPKTENNPYLGFLYTSFQERATKVCWGAGGWGRAGVERPRCKRPHVRGPRTALAGCLARAC
;
A
#
# COMPACT_ATOMS: atom_id res chain seq x y z
N MET A 1 -47.17 -53.45 -27.06
CA MET A 1 -47.29 -52.15 -27.76
C MET A 1 -46.55 -51.14 -26.88
N ALA A 2 -45.47 -50.47 -27.26
CA ALA A 2 -45.10 -49.89 -28.54
C ALA A 2 -43.60 -50.07 -28.86
N LEU A 3 -43.32 -50.19 -30.16
CA LEU A 3 -42.02 -50.16 -30.82
C LEU A 3 -41.56 -48.71 -31.03
N GLY A 4 -40.26 -48.42 -31.02
CA GLY A 4 -39.79 -47.12 -31.52
C GLY A 4 -38.30 -46.78 -31.43
N ARG A 5 -37.57 -47.12 -32.50
CA ARG A 5 -36.42 -46.42 -33.11
C ARG A 5 -35.08 -46.31 -32.34
N GLN A 6 -34.12 -47.14 -32.78
CA GLN A 6 -32.69 -46.83 -32.76
C GLN A 6 -32.41 -45.63 -33.68
N ALA A 7 -31.74 -44.61 -33.14
CA ALA A 7 -31.15 -43.53 -33.92
C ALA A 7 -29.63 -43.66 -33.86
N THR A 8 -29.04 -43.91 -35.03
CA THR A 8 -27.61 -43.91 -35.31
C THR A 8 -27.03 -42.51 -35.06
N GLN A 9 -26.05 -42.40 -34.15
CA GLN A 9 -25.24 -41.19 -34.01
C GLN A 9 -24.17 -41.11 -35.12
N PRO A 10 -23.91 -39.94 -35.72
CA PRO A 10 -22.84 -39.77 -36.68
C PRO A 10 -21.49 -39.69 -35.95
N ARG A 11 -20.46 -40.32 -36.54
CA ARG A 11 -19.05 -40.20 -36.13
C ARG A 11 -18.63 -38.72 -36.21
N GLY A 12 -18.58 -38.06 -35.05
CA GLY A 12 -18.06 -36.70 -34.89
C GLY A 12 -16.53 -36.70 -34.90
N ALA A 13 -16.00 -36.00 -35.89
CA ALA A 13 -14.63 -35.50 -36.11
C ALA A 13 -13.61 -35.66 -34.96
N ASN A 14 -12.42 -36.13 -35.34
CA ASN A 14 -11.17 -35.97 -34.60
C ASN A 14 -11.06 -34.54 -34.04
N ARG A 15 -11.25 -34.39 -32.73
CA ARG A 15 -10.78 -33.21 -32.00
C ARG A 15 -9.27 -33.34 -31.92
N HIS A 16 -8.55 -32.61 -32.77
CA HIS A 16 -7.17 -32.28 -32.47
C HIS A 16 -7.13 -31.65 -31.07
N PRO A 17 -6.22 -32.07 -30.18
CA PRO A 17 -6.05 -31.37 -28.92
C PRO A 17 -5.68 -29.93 -29.25
N ALA A 18 -6.45 -28.97 -28.73
CA ALA A 18 -6.05 -27.59 -28.70
C ALA A 18 -4.62 -27.56 -28.14
N ALA A 19 -3.70 -26.89 -28.85
CA ALA A 19 -2.35 -26.70 -28.35
C ALA A 19 -2.45 -26.09 -26.94
N ASP A 20 -2.04 -26.86 -25.93
CA ASP A 20 -2.05 -26.43 -24.53
C ASP A 20 -1.09 -25.24 -24.48
N GLY A 21 -1.65 -24.03 -24.39
CA GLY A 21 -0.86 -22.82 -24.21
C GLY A 21 -0.02 -22.94 -22.93
N PRO A 22 1.02 -22.10 -22.75
CA PRO A 22 1.84 -22.17 -21.55
C PRO A 22 0.95 -22.10 -20.30
N ARG A 23 1.09 -23.10 -19.42
CA ARG A 23 0.30 -23.20 -18.19
C ARG A 23 0.62 -22.02 -17.28
N ARG A 24 -0.40 -21.21 -16.97
CA ARG A 24 -0.28 -20.05 -16.09
C ARG A 24 -0.83 -20.38 -14.71
N VAL A 25 -0.08 -20.04 -13.66
CA VAL A 25 -0.53 -20.13 -12.27
C VAL A 25 -1.11 -18.78 -11.87
N VAL A 26 -2.35 -18.77 -11.37
CA VAL A 26 -3.04 -17.56 -10.90
C VAL A 26 -3.37 -17.73 -9.42
N ALA A 27 -2.99 -16.73 -8.61
CA ALA A 27 -3.39 -16.65 -7.20
C ALA A 27 -4.54 -15.64 -7.05
N ARG A 28 -5.53 -15.97 -6.21
CA ARG A 28 -6.62 -15.06 -5.85
C ARG A 28 -6.85 -15.09 -4.35
N ALA A 29 -6.70 -13.94 -3.70
CA ALA A 29 -7.17 -13.76 -2.33
C ALA A 29 -8.69 -13.53 -2.32
N VAL A 30 -9.39 -14.14 -1.36
CA VAL A 30 -10.82 -13.90 -1.13
C VAL A 30 -10.94 -13.00 0.09
N ALA A 31 -11.49 -11.81 -0.07
CA ALA A 31 -11.83 -10.96 1.07
C ALA A 31 -12.92 -11.67 1.89
N SER A 32 -12.71 -11.81 3.20
CA SER A 32 -13.73 -12.33 4.11
C SER A 32 -14.95 -11.42 4.13
N ALA A 33 -16.15 -11.99 4.21
CA ALA A 33 -17.38 -11.22 4.33
C ALA A 33 -17.30 -10.27 5.56
N PRO A 34 -17.80 -9.03 5.45
CA PRO A 34 -17.84 -8.12 6.59
C PRO A 34 -18.70 -8.77 7.69
N GLN A 35 -18.09 -9.05 8.83
CA GLN A 35 -18.84 -9.44 10.01
C GLN A 35 -19.66 -8.24 10.49
N PRO A 36 -20.89 -8.46 11.01
CA PRO A 36 -21.70 -7.39 11.56
C PRO A 36 -20.88 -6.64 12.61
N ALA A 37 -20.94 -5.31 12.56
CA ALA A 37 -20.30 -4.47 13.56
C ALA A 37 -20.87 -4.84 14.93
N THR A 38 -20.11 -5.64 15.69
CA THR A 38 -20.33 -5.73 17.13
C THR A 38 -20.08 -4.33 17.67
N SER A 39 -21.10 -3.74 18.32
CA SER A 39 -20.93 -2.56 19.14
C SER A 39 -19.82 -2.87 20.14
N THR A 40 -18.60 -2.45 19.86
CA THR A 40 -17.52 -2.49 20.82
C THR A 40 -17.87 -1.47 21.87
N SER A 41 -18.44 -1.93 22.99
CA SER A 41 -18.40 -1.15 24.22
C SER A 41 -16.93 -0.85 24.45
N HIS A 42 -16.53 0.42 24.39
CA HIS A 42 -15.23 0.83 24.86
C HIS A 42 -15.11 0.30 26.29
N ALA A 43 -14.27 -0.71 26.50
CA ALA A 43 -13.84 -1.04 27.84
C ALA A 43 -13.29 0.27 28.41
N GLN A 44 -13.84 0.69 29.55
CA GLN A 44 -13.33 1.85 30.28
C GLN A 44 -11.85 1.56 30.56
N SER A 45 -10.98 2.12 29.73
CA SER A 45 -9.56 2.19 30.03
C SER A 45 -9.47 2.96 31.33
N GLY A 46 -8.82 2.38 32.33
CA GLY A 46 -8.53 3.01 33.62
C GLY A 46 -7.87 4.39 33.45
N PRO A 47 -7.63 5.13 34.54
CA PRO A 47 -7.23 6.53 34.48
C PRO A 47 -6.05 6.70 33.52
N VAL A 48 -6.22 7.61 32.54
CA VAL A 48 -5.17 7.99 31.58
C VAL A 48 -3.98 8.48 32.38
N GLN A 49 -2.98 7.62 32.51
CA GLN A 49 -1.72 7.96 33.13
C GLN A 49 -1.04 9.00 32.22
N GLY A 50 -0.52 10.07 32.82
CA GLY A 50 0.17 11.13 32.07
C GLY A 50 1.35 10.61 31.25
N PRO A 51 2.06 11.49 30.52
CA PRO A 51 3.13 11.09 29.62
C PRO A 51 4.15 10.17 30.33
N ILE A 52 4.39 9.01 29.73
CA ILE A 52 5.38 8.04 30.22
C ILE A 52 6.74 8.46 29.67
N ILE A 53 7.72 8.68 30.54
CA ILE A 53 9.10 8.94 30.12
C ILE A 53 9.88 7.63 30.14
N MET A 54 10.25 7.12 28.97
CA MET A 54 11.09 5.92 28.83
C MET A 54 12.37 6.28 28.09
N ASN A 55 13.52 6.03 28.69
CA ASN A 55 14.85 6.32 28.10
C ASN A 55 14.99 7.78 27.59
N GLY A 56 14.35 8.74 28.24
CA GLY A 56 14.36 10.15 27.83
C GLY A 56 13.36 10.51 26.71
N GLN A 57 12.57 9.55 26.22
CA GLN A 57 11.48 9.77 25.27
C GLN A 57 10.16 9.95 26.00
N VAL A 58 9.34 10.88 25.51
CA VAL A 58 7.96 11.08 25.96
C VAL A 58 7.05 10.15 25.15
N LEU A 59 6.26 9.35 25.85
CA LEU A 59 5.28 8.42 25.28
C LEU A 59 3.90 8.73 25.87
N HIS A 60 2.85 8.39 25.14
CA HIS A 60 1.45 8.57 25.58
C HIS A 60 1.15 9.99 26.08
N SER A 61 1.53 11.01 25.30
CA SER A 61 1.32 12.42 25.68
C SER A 61 -0.12 12.92 25.49
N LEU A 62 -1.01 12.06 25.01
CA LEU A 62 -2.40 12.39 24.71
C LEU A 62 -3.23 12.51 26.00
N THR A 63 -3.99 13.61 26.14
CA THR A 63 -4.94 13.75 27.27
C THR A 63 -6.21 12.96 27.03
N ALA A 64 -6.95 12.64 28.10
CA ALA A 64 -8.22 11.92 28.02
C ALA A 64 -9.25 12.63 27.13
N GLU A 65 -9.38 13.95 27.25
CA GLU A 65 -10.33 14.74 26.47
C GLU A 65 -10.00 14.70 24.97
N ARG A 66 -8.71 14.68 24.62
CA ARG A 66 -8.25 14.56 23.23
C ARG A 66 -8.44 13.15 22.69
N LEU A 67 -8.28 12.13 23.53
CA LEU A 67 -8.58 10.74 23.16
C LEU A 67 -10.08 10.56 22.87
N ASP A 68 -10.96 11.17 23.66
CA ASP A 68 -12.40 11.12 23.42
C ASP A 68 -12.77 11.78 22.08
N VAL A 69 -12.09 12.88 21.72
CA VAL A 69 -12.24 13.47 20.37
C VAL A 69 -11.84 12.47 19.29
N VAL A 70 -10.68 11.82 19.41
CA VAL A 70 -10.21 10.83 18.41
C VAL A 70 -11.19 9.67 18.26
N ARG A 71 -11.70 9.14 19.37
CA ARG A 71 -12.73 8.08 19.36
C ARG A 71 -14.03 8.54 18.71
N SER A 72 -14.46 9.77 18.99
CA SER A 72 -15.68 10.33 18.39
C SER A 72 -15.63 10.48 16.87
N LEU A 73 -14.43 10.47 16.27
CA LEU A 73 -14.24 10.53 14.81
C LEU A 73 -14.45 9.18 14.12
N GLU A 74 -14.37 8.06 14.84
CA GLU A 74 -14.57 6.72 14.28
C GLU A 74 -15.94 6.59 13.63
N ASP A 75 -16.96 7.01 14.36
CA ASP A 75 -18.35 6.93 13.95
C ASP A 75 -18.70 8.11 13.02
N GLY A 76 -19.14 7.78 11.82
CA GLY A 76 -19.55 8.77 10.82
C GLY A 76 -18.39 9.40 10.06
N TYR A 77 -17.50 10.17 10.70
CA TYR A 77 -16.48 10.94 9.96
C TYR A 77 -15.51 10.04 9.20
N LEU A 78 -14.89 9.07 9.87
CA LEU A 78 -13.92 8.20 9.22
C LEU A 78 -14.54 7.34 8.13
N GLN A 79 -15.71 6.77 8.41
CA GLN A 79 -16.43 5.91 7.48
C GLN A 79 -16.91 6.66 6.23
N THR A 80 -17.25 7.95 6.34
CA THR A 80 -17.83 8.72 5.23
C THR A 80 -16.86 9.65 4.52
N GLN A 81 -15.78 10.07 5.17
CA GLN A 81 -14.85 11.05 4.62
C GLN A 81 -13.45 10.50 4.36
N VAL A 82 -13.01 9.49 5.12
CA VAL A 82 -11.63 8.99 5.07
C VAL A 82 -11.58 7.66 4.32
N VAL A 83 -12.27 6.63 4.82
CA VAL A 83 -12.31 5.30 4.19
C VAL A 83 -12.69 5.34 2.70
N PRO A 84 -13.67 6.16 2.24
CA PRO A 84 -14.03 6.21 0.82
C PRO A 84 -12.95 6.78 -0.10
N LEU A 85 -11.86 7.30 0.46
CA LEU A 85 -10.73 7.77 -0.31
C LEU A 85 -9.75 6.65 -0.69
N LEU A 86 -9.82 5.50 -0.01
CA LEU A 86 -9.11 4.27 -0.42
C LEU A 86 -9.74 3.74 -1.70
N LYS A 87 -8.90 3.23 -2.59
CA LYS A 87 -9.38 2.66 -3.85
C LYS A 87 -9.71 1.19 -3.63
N ALA A 88 -10.85 0.77 -4.18
CA ALA A 88 -11.16 -0.65 -4.26
C ALA A 88 -10.04 -1.38 -5.03
N VAL A 89 -9.64 -2.56 -4.53
CA VAL A 89 -8.46 -3.31 -5.04
C VAL A 89 -8.54 -3.58 -6.54
N ASP A 90 -9.74 -3.83 -7.07
CA ASP A 90 -10.00 -4.06 -8.50
C ASP A 90 -9.78 -2.81 -9.38
N LYS A 91 -9.72 -1.63 -8.76
CA LYS A 91 -9.42 -0.34 -9.40
C LYS A 91 -8.01 0.15 -9.12
N CYS A 92 -7.26 -0.56 -8.27
CA CYS A 92 -5.87 -0.26 -8.01
C CYS A 92 -5.00 -0.80 -9.15
N TRP A 93 -4.03 0.01 -9.56
CA TRP A 93 -2.93 -0.48 -10.38
C TRP A 93 -2.12 -1.51 -9.58
N GLN A 94 -1.49 -2.44 -10.27
CA GLN A 94 -0.58 -3.43 -9.69
C GLN A 94 0.83 -3.25 -10.26
N PRO A 95 1.90 -3.61 -9.54
CA PRO A 95 3.27 -3.49 -10.04
C PRO A 95 3.48 -4.14 -11.43
N ALA A 96 2.77 -5.24 -11.70
CA ALA A 96 2.79 -5.94 -12.98
C ALA A 96 2.29 -5.09 -14.16
N ASP A 97 1.45 -4.08 -13.93
CA ASP A 97 0.96 -3.18 -14.99
C ASP A 97 2.09 -2.31 -15.59
N PHE A 98 3.21 -2.17 -14.87
CA PHE A 98 4.34 -1.30 -15.25
C PHE A 98 5.65 -2.06 -15.53
N LEU A 99 5.64 -3.39 -15.41
CA LEU A 99 6.81 -4.23 -15.52
C LEU A 99 6.66 -5.22 -16.70
N PRO A 100 7.75 -5.67 -17.34
CA PRO A 100 7.69 -6.74 -18.33
C PRO A 100 7.00 -7.99 -17.75
N PRO A 101 5.91 -8.50 -18.36
CA PRO A 101 5.23 -9.69 -17.87
C PRO A 101 6.13 -10.91 -18.01
N SER A 102 6.47 -11.54 -16.88
CA SER A 102 7.42 -12.66 -16.83
C SER A 102 6.94 -13.94 -17.53
N GLU A 103 5.63 -14.03 -17.75
CA GLU A 103 4.96 -15.17 -18.37
C GLU A 103 4.84 -15.07 -19.90
N ASP A 104 5.27 -13.95 -20.48
CA ASP A 104 5.26 -13.77 -21.93
C ASP A 104 6.53 -14.35 -22.57
N ALA A 105 6.40 -14.90 -23.78
CA ALA A 105 7.51 -15.54 -24.50
C ALA A 105 8.63 -14.55 -24.86
N ASP A 106 8.30 -13.26 -25.01
CA ASP A 106 9.20 -12.15 -25.34
C ASP A 106 9.67 -11.39 -24.08
N PHE A 107 9.49 -11.96 -22.87
CA PHE A 107 9.88 -11.31 -21.62
C PHE A 107 11.35 -10.82 -21.62
N LEU A 108 12.28 -11.65 -22.10
CA LEU A 108 13.70 -11.30 -22.12
C LEU A 108 14.00 -10.13 -23.08
N ASP A 109 13.27 -10.05 -24.20
CA ASP A 109 13.39 -8.95 -25.15
C ASP A 109 12.89 -7.64 -24.52
N LYS A 110 11.74 -7.68 -23.85
CA LYS A 110 11.19 -6.54 -23.08
C LYS A 110 12.14 -6.08 -21.97
N VAL A 111 12.79 -7.02 -21.26
CA VAL A 111 13.82 -6.69 -20.26
C VAL A 111 15.04 -6.04 -20.93
N HIS A 112 15.47 -6.53 -22.10
CA HIS A 112 16.56 -5.92 -22.85
C HIS A 112 16.24 -4.47 -23.23
N GLU A 113 15.05 -4.20 -23.76
CA GLU A 113 14.57 -2.86 -24.10
C GLU A 113 14.53 -1.92 -22.89
N LEU A 114 14.04 -2.40 -21.74
CA LEU A 114 14.05 -1.64 -20.48
C LEU A 114 15.48 -1.25 -20.11
N ARG A 115 16.44 -2.18 -20.19
CA ARG A 115 17.85 -1.89 -19.88
C ARG A 115 18.45 -0.89 -20.87
N GLN A 116 18.12 -0.97 -22.16
CA GLN A 116 18.60 0.02 -23.14
C GLN A 116 18.12 1.44 -22.80
N ARG A 117 16.85 1.59 -22.39
CA ARG A 117 16.33 2.88 -21.92
C ARG A 117 17.04 3.35 -20.64
N ALA A 118 17.27 2.43 -19.70
CA ALA A 118 17.91 2.75 -18.42
C ALA A 118 19.41 3.10 -18.53
N LYS A 119 20.10 2.78 -19.64
CA LYS A 119 21.52 3.14 -19.85
C LYS A 119 21.79 4.65 -19.81
N ASN A 120 20.82 5.46 -20.20
CA ASN A 120 20.98 6.91 -20.25
C ASN A 120 20.48 7.62 -18.97
N LEU A 121 20.06 6.87 -17.94
CA LEU A 121 19.72 7.46 -16.66
C LEU A 121 20.99 7.94 -15.95
N PRO A 122 21.05 9.22 -15.53
CA PRO A 122 22.17 9.74 -14.75
C PRO A 122 22.28 9.05 -13.38
N ASP A 123 23.50 8.86 -12.89
CA ASP A 123 23.73 8.19 -11.60
C ASP A 123 23.14 8.99 -10.44
N ASP A 124 23.21 10.33 -10.47
CA ASP A 124 22.57 11.20 -9.47
C ASP A 124 21.07 10.93 -9.35
N TYR A 125 20.42 10.65 -10.47
CA TYR A 125 18.99 10.30 -10.48
C TYR A 125 18.76 8.90 -9.90
N LEU A 126 19.63 7.93 -10.22
CA LEU A 126 19.53 6.58 -9.66
C LEU A 126 19.73 6.58 -8.14
N VAL A 127 20.65 7.39 -7.62
CA VAL A 127 20.87 7.54 -6.16
C VAL A 127 19.60 8.04 -5.46
N VAL A 128 18.96 9.09 -5.99
CA VAL A 128 17.71 9.61 -5.42
C VAL A 128 16.59 8.57 -5.49
N PHE A 129 16.41 7.93 -6.64
CA PHE A 129 15.36 6.91 -6.80
C PHE A 129 15.60 5.69 -5.91
N VAL A 130 16.85 5.28 -5.71
CA VAL A 130 17.20 4.22 -4.75
C VAL A 130 16.88 4.65 -3.32
N GLY A 131 17.13 5.91 -2.95
CA GLY A 131 16.72 6.47 -1.66
C GLY A 131 15.21 6.44 -1.45
N ASP A 132 14.44 6.84 -2.47
CA ASP A 132 12.97 6.75 -2.45
C ASP A 132 12.53 5.28 -2.28
N MET A 133 13.07 4.34 -3.06
CA MET A 133 12.76 2.92 -2.96
C MET A 133 13.08 2.33 -1.57
N ILE A 134 14.26 2.63 -1.01
CA ILE A 134 14.65 2.13 0.32
C ILE A 134 13.67 2.60 1.40
N THR A 135 13.20 3.84 1.28
CA THR A 135 12.21 4.41 2.21
C THR A 135 10.89 3.64 2.08
N GLU A 136 10.42 3.39 0.87
CA GLU A 136 9.17 2.66 0.60
C GLU A 136 9.21 1.20 1.07
N GLU A 137 10.38 0.55 0.98
CA GLU A 137 10.60 -0.81 1.49
C GLU A 137 10.61 -0.90 3.02
N ALA A 138 10.78 0.23 3.73
CA ALA A 138 10.71 0.28 5.19
C ALA A 138 9.27 0.31 5.74
N LEU A 139 8.26 -0.02 4.91
CA LEU A 139 6.83 -0.06 5.24
C LEU A 139 6.46 -0.73 6.57
N PRO A 140 7.09 -1.85 7.00
CA PRO A 140 6.79 -2.44 8.31
C PRO A 140 6.97 -1.45 9.48
N THR A 141 7.95 -0.54 9.38
CA THR A 141 8.18 0.54 10.36
C THR A 141 7.02 1.52 10.39
N TYR A 142 6.46 1.88 9.22
CA TYR A 142 5.37 2.86 9.13
C TYR A 142 4.05 2.31 9.62
N MET A 143 3.72 1.06 9.27
CA MET A 143 2.56 0.37 9.83
C MET A 143 2.68 0.23 11.36
N THR A 144 3.87 -0.13 11.86
CA THR A 144 4.13 -0.21 13.30
C THR A 144 3.91 1.15 13.97
N MET A 145 4.43 2.23 13.39
CA MET A 145 4.26 3.59 13.88
C MET A 145 2.77 4.01 13.95
N LEU A 146 1.96 3.68 12.94
CA LEU A 146 0.51 3.93 13.01
C LEU A 146 -0.16 3.10 14.14
N ASN A 147 0.31 1.88 14.36
CA ASN A 147 -0.17 1.00 15.43
C ASN A 147 0.38 1.33 16.82
N THR A 148 1.27 2.31 16.98
CA THR A 148 1.62 2.85 18.30
C THR A 148 0.72 4.01 18.73
N LEU A 149 -0.07 4.58 17.82
CA LEU A 149 -0.89 5.76 18.10
C LEU A 149 -2.13 5.41 18.94
N ASP A 150 -2.30 6.17 20.03
CA ASP A 150 -3.38 6.00 20.99
C ASP A 150 -4.73 6.28 20.34
N GLY A 151 -5.69 5.39 20.59
CA GLY A 151 -7.07 5.50 20.10
C GLY A 151 -7.28 5.11 18.64
N VAL A 152 -6.22 4.83 17.86
CA VAL A 152 -6.36 4.48 16.43
C VAL A 152 -5.67 3.17 16.03
N ARG A 153 -4.82 2.61 16.89
CA ARG A 153 -4.09 1.36 16.63
C ARG A 153 -5.00 0.14 16.41
N ASP A 154 -4.51 -0.82 15.66
CA ASP A 154 -5.15 -2.13 15.52
C ASP A 154 -4.76 -3.07 16.67
N GLU A 155 -5.69 -3.29 17.59
CA GLU A 155 -5.47 -4.13 18.79
C GLU A 155 -5.31 -5.63 18.49
N THR A 156 -5.71 -6.10 17.29
CA THR A 156 -5.78 -7.56 17.00
C THR A 156 -5.07 -7.95 15.71
N GLY A 157 -4.64 -6.98 14.91
CA GLY A 157 -4.20 -7.18 13.52
C GLY A 157 -5.35 -7.42 12.53
N ALA A 158 -6.60 -7.50 13.03
CA ALA A 158 -7.80 -7.68 12.22
C ALA A 158 -9.00 -6.90 12.80
N SER A 159 -8.74 -5.85 13.59
CA SER A 159 -9.80 -5.08 14.25
C SER A 159 -10.74 -4.49 13.21
N GLN A 160 -12.04 -4.47 13.54
CA GLN A 160 -13.08 -3.96 12.66
C GLN A 160 -13.30 -2.45 12.80
N THR A 161 -12.54 -1.78 13.67
CA THR A 161 -12.60 -0.33 13.80
C THR A 161 -12.22 0.34 12.46
N PRO A 162 -12.87 1.47 12.11
CA PRO A 162 -12.53 2.20 10.89
C PRO A 162 -11.05 2.58 10.79
N TRP A 163 -10.42 2.95 11.91
CA TRP A 163 -8.98 3.23 11.97
C TRP A 163 -8.12 2.02 11.62
N ALA A 164 -8.42 0.85 12.19
CA ALA A 164 -7.65 -0.36 11.91
C ALA A 164 -7.81 -0.82 10.45
N LYS A 165 -9.03 -0.73 9.90
CA LYS A 165 -9.28 -0.98 8.48
C LYS A 165 -8.47 -0.05 7.60
N TRP A 166 -8.53 1.25 7.90
CA TRP A 166 -7.76 2.28 7.22
C TRP A 166 -6.26 1.95 7.21
N THR A 167 -5.67 1.68 8.39
CA THR A 167 -4.23 1.36 8.50
C THR A 167 -3.85 0.18 7.61
N ARG A 168 -4.61 -0.91 7.64
CA ARG A 168 -4.32 -2.10 6.83
C ARG A 168 -4.48 -1.87 5.33
N GLU A 169 -5.54 -1.16 4.92
CA GLU A 169 -5.78 -0.86 3.50
C GLU A 169 -4.76 0.15 2.96
N TRP A 170 -4.41 1.19 3.72
CA TRP A 170 -3.31 2.09 3.38
C TRP A 170 -1.98 1.33 3.25
N THR A 171 -1.63 0.46 4.21
CA THR A 171 -0.43 -0.37 4.12
C THR A 171 -0.45 -1.29 2.89
N ALA A 172 -1.61 -1.85 2.54
CA ALA A 172 -1.74 -2.67 1.32
C ALA A 172 -1.56 -1.82 0.04
N GLU A 173 -2.04 -0.58 0.03
CA GLU A 173 -1.80 0.35 -1.07
C GLU A 173 -0.31 0.71 -1.17
N GLU A 174 0.36 1.04 -0.06
CA GLU A 174 1.77 1.43 0.00
C GLU A 174 2.74 0.31 -0.40
N ASN A 175 2.44 -0.94 -0.05
CA ASN A 175 3.31 -2.09 -0.39
C ASN A 175 3.64 -2.16 -1.88
N ARG A 176 2.70 -1.74 -2.74
CA ARG A 176 2.87 -1.76 -4.20
C ARG A 176 3.95 -0.78 -4.67
N HIS A 177 4.23 0.28 -3.93
CA HIS A 177 5.24 1.29 -4.26
C HIS A 177 6.65 0.70 -4.20
N GLY A 178 7.04 0.12 -3.06
CA GLY A 178 8.30 -0.60 -2.91
C GLY A 178 8.44 -1.71 -3.96
N ASP A 179 7.38 -2.51 -4.12
CA ASP A 179 7.34 -3.63 -5.05
C ASP A 179 7.66 -3.27 -6.51
N VAL A 180 7.10 -2.17 -7.02
CA VAL A 180 7.32 -1.74 -8.41
C VAL A 180 8.70 -1.12 -8.57
N MET A 181 9.16 -0.32 -7.59
CA MET A 181 10.46 0.35 -7.65
C MET A 181 11.63 -0.63 -7.52
N ASN A 182 11.51 -1.61 -6.61
CA ASN A 182 12.51 -2.66 -6.42
C ASN A 182 12.68 -3.49 -7.68
N LYS A 183 11.58 -4.06 -8.20
CA LYS A 183 11.62 -4.88 -9.42
C LYS A 183 12.12 -4.08 -10.62
N TYR A 184 11.70 -2.82 -10.76
CA TYR A 184 12.21 -1.94 -11.81
C TYR A 184 13.74 -1.79 -11.71
N MET A 185 14.26 -1.43 -10.53
CA MET A 185 15.69 -1.26 -10.30
C MET A 185 16.50 -2.55 -10.48
N TYR A 186 15.98 -3.67 -10.01
CA TYR A 186 16.55 -5.00 -10.27
C TYR A 186 16.71 -5.26 -11.78
N LEU A 187 15.66 -5.02 -12.56
CA LEU A 187 15.67 -5.27 -14.00
C LEU A 187 16.60 -4.30 -14.76
N THR A 188 16.76 -3.05 -14.29
CA THR A 188 17.69 -2.10 -14.94
C THR A 188 19.13 -2.59 -14.98
N GLY A 189 19.56 -3.34 -13.95
CA GLY A 189 20.94 -3.75 -13.75
C GLY A 189 21.94 -2.58 -13.61
N ARG A 190 21.45 -1.40 -13.22
CA ARG A 190 22.26 -0.18 -13.04
C ARG A 190 22.69 0.07 -11.59
N VAL A 191 22.18 -0.72 -10.64
CA VAL A 191 22.42 -0.54 -9.21
C VAL A 191 22.94 -1.83 -8.57
N ASN A 192 23.65 -1.71 -7.45
CA ASN A 192 24.09 -2.87 -6.67
C ASN A 192 22.98 -3.27 -5.68
N LEU A 193 22.11 -4.20 -6.10
CA LEU A 193 20.95 -4.58 -5.29
C LEU A 193 21.33 -5.17 -3.92
N LYS A 194 22.44 -5.93 -3.83
CA LYS A 194 22.91 -6.45 -2.54
C LYS A 194 23.18 -5.35 -1.52
N SER A 195 23.79 -4.23 -1.95
CA SER A 195 24.01 -3.09 -1.06
C SER A 195 22.72 -2.40 -0.63
N ILE A 196 21.72 -2.36 -1.52
CA ILE A 196 20.40 -1.78 -1.26
C ILE A 196 19.63 -2.65 -0.26
N GLU A 197 19.59 -3.97 -0.47
CA GLU A 197 18.93 -4.95 0.41
C GLU A 197 19.53 -4.92 1.83
N VAL A 198 20.86 -4.86 1.95
CA VAL A 198 21.54 -4.67 3.25
C VAL A 198 21.13 -3.34 3.90
N THR A 199 20.98 -2.28 3.12
CA THR A 199 20.56 -0.97 3.63
C THR A 199 19.11 -1.01 4.12
N ILE A 200 18.20 -1.65 3.37
CA ILE A 200 16.80 -1.87 3.78
C ILE A 200 16.76 -2.66 5.09
N GLN A 201 17.51 -3.76 5.17
CA GLN A 201 17.56 -4.59 6.37
C GLN A 201 18.06 -3.81 7.59
N ASN A 202 19.11 -3.00 7.42
CA ASN A 202 19.62 -2.13 8.49
C ASN A 202 18.60 -1.05 8.88
N LEU A 203 17.89 -0.46 7.91
CA LEU A 203 16.90 0.58 8.17
C LEU A 203 15.69 0.01 8.95
N ILE A 204 15.14 -1.11 8.52
CA ILE A 204 14.04 -1.79 9.23
C ILE A 204 14.52 -2.22 10.62
N GLY A 205 15.71 -2.80 10.74
CA GLY A 205 16.28 -3.22 12.03
C GLY A 205 16.57 -2.06 12.99
N SER A 206 16.87 -0.86 12.46
CA SER A 206 17.06 0.35 13.25
C SER A 206 15.73 0.99 13.66
N GLY A 207 14.67 0.80 12.87
CA GLY A 207 13.40 1.47 13.04
C GLY A 207 13.49 2.98 12.85
N MET A 208 12.46 3.68 13.29
CA MET A 208 12.37 5.14 13.26
C MET A 208 11.67 5.65 14.53
N ASP A 209 12.22 6.70 15.13
CA ASP A 209 11.53 7.49 16.15
C ASP A 209 11.07 8.83 15.54
N PRO A 210 9.79 8.94 15.11
CA PRO A 210 9.26 10.18 14.57
C PRO A 210 8.94 11.21 15.68
N LYS A 211 9.16 10.87 16.96
CA LYS A 211 8.81 11.68 18.12
C LYS A 211 7.33 12.09 18.13
N THR A 212 6.47 11.14 17.76
CA THR A 212 5.03 11.32 17.76
C THR A 212 4.40 10.98 19.11
N GLU A 213 5.16 10.43 20.06
CA GLU A 213 4.74 10.26 21.46
C GLU A 213 3.45 9.45 21.63
N ASN A 214 3.19 8.48 20.74
CA ASN A 214 1.93 7.73 20.63
C ASN A 214 0.70 8.62 20.39
N ASN A 215 0.90 9.89 20.04
CA ASN A 215 -0.15 10.88 19.96
C ASN A 215 -0.67 11.00 18.51
N PRO A 216 -1.94 10.64 18.22
CA PRO A 216 -2.49 10.68 16.88
C PRO A 216 -2.48 12.07 16.25
N TYR A 217 -2.50 13.16 17.04
CA TYR A 217 -2.38 14.51 16.50
C TYR A 217 -1.00 14.75 15.89
N LEU A 218 0.06 14.31 16.58
CA LEU A 218 1.43 14.39 16.08
C LEU A 218 1.66 13.40 14.94
N GLY A 219 1.15 12.17 15.09
CA GLY A 219 1.21 11.12 14.08
C GLY A 219 0.60 11.55 12.75
N PHE A 220 -0.64 12.05 12.75
CA PHE A 220 -1.30 12.47 11.51
C PHE A 220 -0.72 13.75 10.93
N LEU A 221 -0.17 14.66 11.75
CA LEU A 221 0.58 15.81 11.23
C LEU A 221 1.86 15.35 10.52
N TYR A 222 2.58 14.41 11.13
CA TYR A 222 3.78 13.82 10.57
C TYR A 222 3.50 13.10 9.24
N THR A 223 2.50 12.21 9.20
CA THR A 223 2.14 11.50 7.96
C THR A 223 1.67 12.47 6.88
N SER A 224 0.87 13.48 7.22
CA SER A 224 0.45 14.53 6.28
C SER A 224 1.61 15.26 5.61
N PHE A 225 2.66 15.54 6.38
CA PHE A 225 3.87 16.16 5.83
C PHE A 225 4.63 15.19 4.94
N GLN A 226 4.84 13.95 5.39
CA GLN A 226 5.58 12.93 4.65
C GLN A 226 4.92 12.61 3.31
N GLU A 227 3.61 12.38 3.30
CA GLU A 227 2.82 12.09 2.10
C GLU A 227 2.91 13.23 1.06
N ARG A 228 3.00 14.47 1.54
CA ARG A 228 3.22 15.61 0.64
C ARG A 228 4.66 15.66 0.13
N ALA A 229 5.64 15.34 0.97
CA ALA A 229 7.04 15.34 0.60
C ALA A 229 7.33 14.27 -0.46
N THR A 230 6.90 13.02 -0.24
CA THR A 230 7.05 11.91 -1.21
C THR A 230 6.38 12.23 -2.53
N LYS A 231 5.17 12.82 -2.49
CA LYS A 231 4.48 13.30 -3.69
C LYS A 231 5.28 14.34 -4.49
N VAL A 232 5.98 15.25 -3.82
CA VAL A 232 6.85 16.23 -4.51
C VAL A 232 8.08 15.52 -5.08
N CYS A 233 8.73 14.63 -4.34
CA CYS A 233 9.88 13.85 -4.81
C CYS A 233 9.53 13.04 -6.07
N TRP A 234 8.44 12.29 -6.03
CA TRP A 234 7.93 11.53 -7.17
C TRP A 234 7.48 12.43 -8.32
N GLY A 235 6.86 13.56 -8.00
CA GLY A 235 6.32 14.53 -8.96
C GLY A 235 7.38 15.31 -9.72
N ALA A 236 8.49 15.66 -9.07
CA ALA A 236 9.58 16.48 -9.60
C ALA A 236 10.70 15.65 -10.27
N GLY A 237 10.87 14.39 -9.87
CA GLY A 237 11.98 13.55 -10.33
C GLY A 237 11.56 12.21 -10.95
N GLY A 238 10.69 11.45 -10.28
CA GLY A 238 10.73 9.99 -10.31
C GLY A 238 10.29 9.27 -11.59
N TRP A 239 9.18 9.62 -12.23
CA TRP A 239 8.59 8.72 -13.24
C TRP A 239 8.68 9.23 -14.69
N GLY A 240 8.59 10.55 -14.88
CA GLY A 240 8.59 11.15 -16.22
C GLY A 240 9.91 10.99 -16.99
N ARG A 241 11.04 10.85 -16.29
CA ARG A 241 12.37 10.62 -16.90
C ARG A 241 12.69 9.14 -17.13
N ALA A 242 12.09 8.23 -16.36
CA ALA A 242 12.26 6.78 -16.51
C ALA A 242 11.45 6.18 -17.67
N GLY A 243 10.59 6.97 -18.34
CA GLY A 243 9.76 6.48 -19.44
C GLY A 243 8.68 5.49 -18.99
N VAL A 244 8.22 5.60 -17.73
CA VAL A 244 7.08 4.84 -17.20
C VAL A 244 5.90 5.80 -17.06
N GLU A 245 4.80 5.52 -17.78
CA GLU A 245 3.59 6.33 -17.69
C GLU A 245 3.01 6.29 -16.26
N ARG A 246 2.59 7.45 -15.75
CA ARG A 246 2.03 7.56 -14.40
C ARG A 246 0.75 6.73 -14.27
N PRO A 247 0.49 6.10 -13.11
CA PRO A 247 -0.88 5.79 -12.72
C PRO A 247 -1.66 7.12 -12.60
N ARG A 248 -2.68 7.32 -13.44
CA ARG A 248 -3.54 8.52 -13.37
C ARG A 248 -4.55 8.37 -12.24
N CYS A 249 -4.29 8.98 -11.08
CA CYS A 249 -5.37 9.25 -10.13
C CYS A 249 -6.16 10.49 -10.59
N LYS A 250 -7.42 10.29 -11.00
CA LYS A 250 -8.31 11.41 -11.39
C LYS A 250 -8.65 12.24 -10.14
N ARG A 251 -8.52 13.57 -10.25
CA ARG A 251 -8.84 14.54 -9.19
C ARG A 251 -10.35 14.57 -8.91
N PRO A 252 -10.82 14.43 -7.66
CA PRO A 252 -12.07 15.04 -7.24
C PRO A 252 -11.80 16.47 -6.76
N HIS A 253 -12.63 17.40 -7.21
CA HIS A 253 -12.61 18.80 -6.77
C HIS A 253 -13.18 18.87 -5.34
N VAL A 254 -12.40 19.31 -4.35
CA VAL A 254 -12.87 19.48 -2.96
C VAL A 254 -12.41 20.84 -2.45
N ARG A 255 -13.35 21.74 -2.14
CA ARG A 255 -13.12 23.06 -1.52
C ARG A 255 -13.47 22.99 -0.03
N GLY A 256 -12.56 23.41 0.86
CA GLY A 256 -12.85 23.70 2.27
C GLY A 256 -11.67 23.49 3.23
N PRO A 257 -11.62 24.18 4.39
CA PRO A 257 -10.55 24.02 5.38
C PRO A 257 -10.73 22.79 6.30
N ARG A 258 -11.90 22.15 6.35
CA ARG A 258 -12.18 20.93 7.16
C ARG A 258 -11.71 19.62 6.51
N THR A 259 -11.11 19.68 5.31
CA THR A 259 -10.70 18.53 4.50
C THR A 259 -9.19 18.29 4.48
N ALA A 260 -8.42 19.01 5.31
CA ALA A 260 -6.97 18.85 5.37
C ALA A 260 -6.55 17.48 5.95
N LEU A 261 -7.23 16.99 7.00
CA LEU A 261 -6.94 15.69 7.59
C LEU A 261 -7.30 14.53 6.64
N ALA A 262 -8.49 14.58 6.04
CA ALA A 262 -8.95 13.59 5.06
C ALA A 262 -8.12 13.61 3.76
N GLY A 263 -7.66 14.78 3.31
CA GLY A 263 -6.81 14.91 2.13
C GLY A 263 -5.40 14.31 2.29
N CYS A 264 -4.90 14.20 3.52
CA CYS A 264 -3.56 13.69 3.78
C CYS A 264 -3.51 12.17 3.93
N LEU A 265 -4.57 11.58 4.47
CA LEU A 265 -4.72 10.12 4.57
C LEU A 265 -4.86 9.49 3.16
N ALA A 266 -5.51 10.17 2.22
CA ALA A 266 -5.93 9.59 0.95
C ALA A 266 -5.06 9.75 -0.30
N ARG A 267 -4.11 10.70 -0.31
CA ARG A 267 -3.64 11.29 -1.58
C ARG A 267 -2.23 10.86 -2.00
N ALA A 268 -1.74 9.75 -1.43
CA ALA A 268 -0.54 9.03 -1.86
C ALA A 268 -0.74 8.35 -3.23
N CYS A 269 -1.97 7.90 -3.54
CA CYS A 269 -2.28 7.09 -4.73
C CYS A 269 -3.02 7.80 -5.87
#